data_AF-A0A932P723-F1
#
_entry.id   AF-A0A932P723-F1
#
_cell.length_a   1.000
_cell.length_b   1.000
_cell.length_c   1.000
_cell.angle_alpha   90.00
_cell.angle_beta   90.00
_cell.angle_gamma   90.00
#
_symmetry.space_group_name_H-M   'P 1'
#
loop_
_entity.id
_entity.type
_entity.pdbx_description
1 polymer ?
#
loop_
_entity_poly.entity_id
_entity_poly.type
_entity_poly.pdbx_seq_one_letter_code
_entity_poly.pdbx_strand_id
1 'polypeptide(L)' 'MIETLIKIAVLIGGLMTAAAYLVLLERWIAAWVQDRIGPNRVGIPLTKISLFGLGQPLADGLKFILKEE' A
#
# COMPACT_ATOMS: atom_id res chain seq x y z
N MET A 1 -17.93 16.99 19.38
CA MET A 1 -18.34 16.75 17.97
C MET A 1 -17.15 16.76 17.02
N ILE A 2 -16.26 17.76 17.08
CA ILE A 2 -15.05 17.81 16.22
C ILE A 2 -14.05 16.71 16.59
N GLU A 3 -13.78 16.49 17.88
CA GLU A 3 -12.83 15.45 18.34
C GLU A 3 -13.25 14.03 17.94
N THR A 4 -14.54 13.74 17.99
CA THR A 4 -15.09 12.44 17.56
C THR A 4 -14.93 12.24 16.06
N LEU A 5 -15.09 13.30 15.27
CA LEU A 5 -14.95 13.27 13.81
C LEU A 5 -13.49 13.04 13.40
N ILE A 6 -12.54 13.65 14.12
CA ILE A 6 -11.10 13.43 13.92
C ILE A 6 -10.73 11.97 14.24
N LYS A 7 -11.21 11.42 15.35
CA LYS A 7 -10.94 10.02 15.72
C LYS A 7 -11.45 9.04 14.66
N ILE A 8 -12.65 9.27 14.13
CA ILE A 8 -13.23 8.44 13.07
C ILE A 8 -12.39 8.52 11.80
N ALA A 9 -12.01 9.72 11.37
CA ALA A 9 -11.19 9.92 10.17
C ALA A 9 -9.83 9.22 10.27
N VAL A 10 -9.16 9.34 11.42
CA VAL A 10 -7.88 8.66 11.68
C VAL A 10 -8.04 7.14 11.70
N LEU A 11 -9.10 6.63 12.32
CA LEU A 11 -9.36 5.20 12.39
C LEU A 11 -9.60 4.60 11.00
N ILE A 12 -10.45 5.26 10.19
CA ILE A 12 -10.74 4.82 8.83
C ILE A 12 -9.50 4.92 7.95
N GLY A 13 -8.79 6.06 7.96
CA GLY A 13 -7.57 6.24 7.18
C GLY A 13 -6.46 5.27 7.58
N GLY A 14 -6.32 4.98 8.88
CA GLY A 14 -5.38 3.99 9.40
C GLY A 14 -5.73 2.57 8.96
N LEU A 15 -7.00 2.17 9.05
CA LEU A 15 -7.47 0.85 8.61
C LEU A 15 -7.28 0.63 7.11
N MET A 16 -7.61 1.60 6.28
CA MET A 16 -7.41 1.51 4.83
C MET A 16 -5.92 1.37 4.48
N THR A 17 -5.06 2.15 5.15
CA THR A 17 -3.61 2.08 4.96
C THR A 17 -3.05 0.74 5.42
N ALA A 18 -3.48 0.24 6.57
CA ALA A 18 -3.08 -1.06 7.09
C ALA A 18 -3.49 -2.21 6.15
N ALA A 19 -4.73 -2.18 5.65
CA ALA A 19 -5.22 -3.14 4.66
C ALA A 19 -4.37 -3.12 3.38
N ALA A 20 -4.02 -1.93 2.88
CA ALA A 20 -3.18 -1.77 1.69
C ALA A 20 -1.78 -2.38 1.87
N TYR A 21 -1.17 -2.24 3.05
CA TYR A 21 0.12 -2.86 3.37
C TYR A 21 0.02 -4.38 3.60
N LEU A 22 -1.09 -4.89 4.12
CA LEU A 22 -1.32 -6.33 4.23
C LEU A 22 -1.31 -7.00 2.85
N VAL A 23 -1.90 -6.38 1.83
CA VAL A 23 -1.87 -6.88 0.44
C VAL A 23 -0.44 -6.93 -0.12
N LEU A 24 0.40 -5.95 0.22
CA LEU A 24 1.83 -5.98 -0.15
C LEU A 24 2.55 -7.17 0.52
N LEU A 25 2.25 -7.41 1.79
CA LEU A 25 2.81 -8.52 2.56
C LEU A 25 2.38 -9.88 2.00
N GLU A 26 1.11 -10.03 1.60
CA GLU A 26 0.64 -11.24 0.92
C GLU A 26 1.42 -11.51 -0.37
N ARG A 27 1.70 -10.47 -1.17
CA ARG A 27 2.53 -10.59 -2.38
C ARG A 27 3.96 -11.00 -2.07
N TRP A 28 4.52 -10.55 -0.96
CA TRP A 28 5.84 -10.97 -0.49
C TRP A 28 5.87 -12.44 -0.10
N ILE A 29 4.90 -12.88 0.70
CA ILE A 29 4.80 -14.28 1.13
C ILE A 29 4.59 -15.18 -0.09
N ALA A 30 3.69 -14.81 -1.00
CA ALA A 30 3.44 -15.58 -2.22
C ALA A 30 4.69 -15.67 -3.12
N ALA A 31 5.49 -14.60 -3.20
CA ALA A 31 6.75 -14.62 -3.93
C ALA A 31 7.79 -15.54 -3.26
N TRP A 32 7.85 -15.53 -1.93
CA TRP A 32 8.77 -16.39 -1.17
C TRP A 32 8.43 -17.88 -1.30
N VAL A 33 7.14 -18.24 -1.25
CA VAL A 33 6.68 -19.62 -1.48
C VAL A 33 6.98 -20.10 -2.91
N GLN A 34 6.98 -19.18 -3.88
CA GLN A 34 7.24 -19.46 -5.29
C GLN A 34 8.72 -19.33 -5.67
N ASP A 35 9.62 -19.15 -4.71
CA ASP A 35 11.05 -18.90 -4.91
C ASP A 35 11.35 -17.82 -5.97
N ARG A 36 10.56 -16.75 -5.97
CA ARG A 36 10.73 -15.59 -6.84
C ARG A 36 10.90 -14.31 -6.04
N ILE A 37 11.62 -13.36 -6.62
CA ILE A 37 11.85 -12.06 -5.97
C ILE A 37 10.51 -11.32 -5.87
N GLY A 38 10.14 -10.98 -4.64
CA GLY A 38 8.98 -10.13 -4.35
C GLY A 38 9.13 -8.72 -4.92
N PRO A 39 8.09 -7.89 -4.78
CA PRO A 39 8.11 -6.54 -5.33
C PRO A 39 9.33 -5.70 -4.92
N ASN A 40 10.17 -5.38 -5.91
CA ASN A 40 11.47 -4.70 -5.74
C ASN A 40 11.61 -3.41 -6.59
N ARG A 41 10.57 -3.04 -7.36
CA ARG A 41 10.63 -1.96 -8.35
C ARG A 41 9.84 -0.70 -8.00
N VAL A 42 8.88 -0.79 -7.07
CA VAL A 42 8.07 0.37 -6.68
C VAL A 42 8.65 1.00 -5.42
N GLY A 43 9.37 2.12 -5.60
CA GLY A 43 9.94 2.87 -4.48
C GLY A 43 8.90 3.62 -3.65
N ILE A 44 9.32 4.12 -2.49
CA ILE A 44 8.45 4.93 -1.62
C ILE A 44 8.08 6.22 -2.38
N PRO A 45 6.78 6.57 -2.45
CA PRO A 45 6.38 7.83 -3.09
C PRO A 45 7.07 8.99 -2.38
N LEU A 46 7.67 9.89 -3.15
CA LEU A 46 8.51 11.03 -2.74
C LEU A 46 9.99 10.76 -2.36
N THR A 47 10.51 9.54 -2.41
CA THR A 47 11.96 9.29 -2.24
C THR A 47 12.52 8.37 -3.32
N LYS A 48 13.74 8.63 -3.82
CA LYS A 48 14.44 7.78 -4.81
C LYS A 48 14.92 6.43 -4.23
N ILE A 49 14.37 6.02 -3.10
CA ILE A 49 14.77 4.82 -2.38
C ILE A 49 13.74 3.74 -2.70
N SER A 50 14.18 2.70 -3.42
CA SER A 50 13.39 1.48 -3.60
C SER A 50 13.48 0.65 -2.32
N LEU A 51 12.74 1.04 -1.29
CA LEU A 51 12.62 0.24 -0.08
C LEU A 51 11.51 -0.78 -0.33
N PHE A 52 11.90 -1.97 -0.78
CA PHE A 52 11.08 -3.18 -0.61
C PHE A 52 9.67 -3.16 -1.24
N GLY A 53 9.42 -2.31 -2.23
CA GLY A 53 8.09 -2.23 -2.85
C GLY A 53 7.04 -1.49 -2.00
N LEU A 54 7.42 -0.73 -0.97
CA LEU A 54 6.46 -0.08 -0.05
C LEU A 54 5.52 0.92 -0.74
N GLY A 55 5.88 1.45 -1.91
CA GLY A 55 4.99 2.31 -2.70
C GLY A 55 3.95 1.57 -3.54
N GLN A 56 3.99 0.24 -3.56
CA GLN A 56 3.11 -0.56 -4.41
C GLN A 56 1.62 -0.41 -4.13
N PRO A 57 1.16 -0.31 -2.86
CA PRO A 57 -0.27 -0.09 -2.59
C PRO A 57 -0.77 1.26 -3.11
N LEU A 58 0.09 2.29 -3.10
CA LEU A 58 -0.22 3.61 -3.66
C LEU A 58 -0.22 3.61 -5.19
N ALA A 59 0.72 2.89 -5.82
CA ALA A 59 0.75 2.72 -7.26
C ALA A 59 -0.48 1.94 -7.77
N ASP A 60 -0.89 0.89 -7.06
CA ASP A 60 -2.10 0.12 -7.39
C ASP A 60 -3.35 0.99 -7.20
N GLY A 61 -3.45 1.77 -6.11
CA GLY A 61 -4.55 2.71 -5.90
C GLY A 61 -4.64 3.80 -6.97
N LEU A 62 -3.52 4.43 -7.33
CA LEU A 62 -3.46 5.43 -8.39
C LEU A 62 -3.85 4.82 -9.74
N LYS A 63 -3.40 3.59 -10.03
CA LYS A 63 -3.78 2.85 -11.23
C LYS A 63 -5.28 2.58 -11.28
N PHE A 64 -5.94 2.26 -10.17
CA PHE A 64 -7.39 2.07 -10.14
C PHE A 64 -8.16 3.37 -10.39
N ILE A 65 -7.68 4.50 -9.87
CA ILE A 65 -8.34 5.81 -10.05
C ILE A 65 -8.17 6.32 -11.48
N LEU A 66 -7.01 6.09 -12.09
CA LEU A 66 -6.71 6.52 -13.46
C LEU A 66 -7.24 5.58 -14.53
N LYS A 67 -7.78 4.42 -14.14
CA LYS A 67 -8.35 3.48 -15.09
C LYS A 67 -9.79 3.88 -15.37
N GLU A 68 -10.03 4.37 -16.58
CA GLU A 68 -11.37 4.52 -17.13
C GLU A 68 -11.92 3.12 -17.48
N GLU A 69 -13.20 2.88 -17.20
CA GLU A 69 -13.92 1.62 -17.54
C GLU A 69 -13.83 1.33 -19.04
#